data_AF-A0A2V9X757-F1
#
_entry.id   AF-A0A2V9X757-F1
#
_cell.length_a   1.000
_cell.length_b   1.000
_cell.length_c   1.000
_cell.angle_alpha   90.00
_cell.angle_beta   90.00
_cell.angle_gamma   90.00
#
_symmetry.space_group_name_H-M   'P 1'
#
loop_
_entity.id
_entity.type
_entity.pdbx_description
1 polymer ?
#
loop_
_entity_poly.entity_id
_entity_poly.type
_entity_poly.pdbx_seq_one_letter_code
_entity_poly.pdbx_strand_id
1 'polypeptide(L)'
;MKPVRPKCAIYARVSTRERQETLNQLAQLREFCQRQNWLVVSEYIDHQTGSVPARAEFQKMLQHASQRKFDVLLFWGLDRLTREGTLATLQYLERLTSYQVGYKSFTEPYLDSCGTFKDVVISLLATMAKQERIRMGERVRAGIAQARRAGKRLGRPPLRVLKPKDVAEIRKERARTKAPFRTLATKYQISVFTAHRLCGKRVESAP
;
A
#
# COMPACT_ATOMS: atom_id res chain seq x y z
N MET A 1 -35.12 26.81 0.09
CA MET A 1 -34.09 26.02 0.79
C MET A 1 -32.86 26.89 0.98
N LYS A 2 -32.29 26.99 2.19
CA LYS A 2 -31.02 27.70 2.40
C LYS A 2 -29.92 26.98 1.61
N PRO A 3 -29.02 27.69 0.89
CA PRO A 3 -27.92 27.03 0.19
C PRO A 3 -27.03 26.33 1.23
N VAL A 4 -26.96 25.01 1.15
CA VAL A 4 -26.12 24.20 2.05
C VAL A 4 -24.67 24.46 1.65
N ARG A 5 -23.91 25.11 2.55
CA ARG A 5 -22.48 25.33 2.35
C ARG A 5 -21.74 24.01 2.54
N PRO A 6 -20.95 23.54 1.55
CA PRO A 6 -20.18 22.31 1.71
C PRO A 6 -19.21 22.42 2.89
N LYS A 7 -19.14 21.38 3.72
CA LYS A 7 -18.13 21.26 4.78
C LYS A 7 -16.80 20.83 4.16
N CYS A 8 -15.79 21.66 4.27
CA CYS A 8 -14.47 21.43 3.72
C CYS A 8 -13.48 21.06 4.83
N ALA A 9 -12.70 20.01 4.58
CA ALA A 9 -11.47 19.73 5.31
C ALA A 9 -10.28 20.20 4.46
N ILE A 10 -9.28 20.82 5.10
CA ILE A 10 -8.02 21.16 4.44
C ILE A 10 -6.95 20.16 4.89
N TYR A 11 -6.14 19.67 3.97
CA TYR A 11 -4.94 18.90 4.29
C TYR A 11 -3.68 19.57 3.76
N ALA A 12 -2.67 19.67 4.62
CA ALA A 12 -1.36 20.17 4.28
C ALA A 12 -0.25 19.38 4.98
N ARG A 13 0.96 19.44 4.43
CA ARG A 13 2.13 18.79 5.00
C ARG A 13 3.28 19.79 5.08
N VAL A 14 3.72 20.09 6.29
CA VAL A 14 4.77 21.07 6.58
C VAL A 14 6.09 20.35 6.75
N SER A 15 7.08 20.67 5.91
CA SER A 15 8.46 20.25 6.16
C SER A 15 9.18 21.34 6.98
N THR A 16 10.15 20.94 7.80
CA THR A 16 10.95 21.90 8.61
C THR A 16 11.71 22.91 7.76
N ARG A 17 12.02 22.59 6.50
CA ARG A 17 12.73 23.48 5.56
C ARG A 17 11.81 24.48 4.84
N GLU A 18 10.52 24.17 4.70
CA GLU A 18 9.57 24.95 3.87
C GLU A 18 8.42 25.54 4.71
N ARG A 19 8.63 25.73 6.03
CA ARG A 19 7.57 26.12 6.97
C ARG A 19 6.81 27.38 6.54
N GLN A 20 7.54 28.41 6.09
CA GLN A 20 6.94 29.67 5.66
C GLN A 20 6.09 29.50 4.39
N GLU A 21 6.56 28.68 3.45
CA GLU A 21 5.85 28.39 2.21
C GLU A 21 4.54 27.64 2.49
N THR A 22 4.57 26.64 3.39
CA THR A 22 3.36 25.88 3.74
C THR A 22 2.31 26.73 4.47
N LEU A 23 2.74 27.71 5.29
CA LEU A 23 1.81 28.67 5.92
C LEU A 23 1.13 29.56 4.86
N ASN A 24 1.87 30.01 3.86
CA ASN A 24 1.31 30.77 2.74
C ASN A 24 0.32 29.93 1.92
N GLN A 25 0.64 28.64 1.70
CA GLN A 25 -0.27 27.71 1.02
C GLN A 25 -1.58 27.54 1.79
N LEU A 26 -1.52 27.32 3.11
CA LEU A 26 -2.72 27.21 3.96
C LEU A 26 -3.59 28.47 3.90
N ALA A 27 -2.98 29.66 3.92
CA ALA A 27 -3.71 30.92 3.78
C ALA A 27 -4.48 30.99 2.46
N GLN A 28 -3.85 30.60 1.35
CA GLN A 28 -4.50 30.56 0.03
C GLN A 28 -5.63 29.53 -0.05
N LEU A 29 -5.47 28.37 0.61
CA LEU A 29 -6.54 27.36 0.69
C LEU A 29 -7.74 27.88 1.48
N ARG A 30 -7.51 28.58 2.59
CA ARG A 30 -8.59 29.21 3.38
C ARG A 30 -9.31 30.29 2.57
N GLU A 31 -8.57 31.15 1.88
CA GLU A 31 -9.14 32.18 1.00
C GLU A 31 -9.94 31.55 -0.14
N PHE A 32 -9.46 30.46 -0.72
CA PHE A 32 -10.20 29.69 -1.71
C PHE A 32 -11.53 29.17 -1.15
N CYS A 33 -11.54 28.55 0.02
CA CYS A 33 -12.77 28.10 0.68
C CYS A 33 -13.75 29.26 0.89
N GLN A 34 -13.27 30.42 1.33
CA GLN A 34 -14.10 31.61 1.52
C GLN A 34 -14.73 32.08 0.20
N ARG A 35 -13.93 32.18 -0.87
CA ARG A 35 -14.42 32.57 -2.20
C ARG A 35 -15.45 31.59 -2.77
N GLN A 36 -15.31 30.30 -2.47
CA GLN A 36 -16.25 29.26 -2.88
C GLN A 36 -17.43 29.08 -1.91
N ASN A 37 -17.50 29.87 -0.83
CA ASN A 37 -18.50 29.75 0.23
C ASN A 37 -18.54 28.36 0.90
N TRP A 38 -17.37 27.72 1.02
CA TRP A 38 -17.17 26.45 1.71
C TRP A 38 -16.86 26.69 3.19
N LEU A 39 -17.45 25.88 4.07
CA LEU A 39 -17.22 25.95 5.51
C LEU A 39 -16.03 25.08 5.89
N VAL A 40 -14.90 25.69 6.27
CA VAL A 40 -13.74 24.93 6.78
C VAL A 40 -14.08 24.36 8.17
N VAL A 41 -14.22 23.05 8.28
CA VAL A 41 -14.57 22.36 9.55
C VAL A 41 -13.38 21.73 10.23
N SER A 42 -12.30 21.45 9.50
CA SER A 42 -11.09 20.81 10.03
C SER A 42 -9.89 21.11 9.15
N GLU A 43 -8.73 21.27 9.77
CA GLU A 43 -7.44 21.38 9.08
C GLU A 43 -6.52 20.29 9.63
N TYR A 44 -5.99 19.46 8.74
CA TYR A 44 -5.11 18.34 9.06
C TYR A 44 -3.72 18.68 8.55
N ILE A 45 -2.78 18.88 9.48
CA ILE A 45 -1.44 19.37 9.17
C ILE A 45 -0.41 18.35 9.67
N ASP A 46 0.21 17.63 8.75
CA ASP A 46 1.30 16.72 9.11
C ASP A 46 2.64 17.47 9.11
N HIS A 47 3.36 17.37 10.23
CA HIS A 47 4.70 17.94 10.37
C HIS A 47 5.75 16.86 10.08
N GLN A 48 6.58 17.09 9.06
CA GLN A 48 7.69 16.21 8.75
C GLN A 48 8.90 16.55 9.64
N THR A 49 8.81 16.19 10.92
CA THR A 49 9.94 16.18 11.85
C THR A 49 10.54 14.78 11.92
N GLY A 50 11.87 14.67 11.95
CA GLY A 50 12.57 13.39 12.04
C GLY A 50 12.04 12.50 13.17
N SER A 51 11.92 11.20 12.88
CA SER A 51 11.52 10.10 13.79
C SER A 51 10.05 9.97 14.21
N VAL A 52 9.16 10.91 13.88
CA VAL A 52 7.71 10.81 14.18
C VAL A 52 6.99 10.05 13.05
N PRO A 53 6.00 9.17 13.32
CA PRO A 53 5.23 8.50 12.27
C PRO A 53 4.59 9.54 11.35
N ALA A 54 5.06 9.58 10.11
CA ALA A 54 5.03 10.74 9.22
C ALA A 54 3.65 11.21 8.70
N ARG A 55 2.52 10.71 9.25
CA ARG A 55 1.18 10.84 8.64
C ARG A 55 0.00 10.73 9.63
N ALA A 56 0.17 11.11 10.89
CA ALA A 56 -0.88 10.93 11.90
C ALA A 56 -2.15 11.71 11.55
N GLU A 57 -2.01 12.95 11.09
CA GLU A 57 -3.16 13.80 10.73
C GLU A 57 -3.79 13.34 9.41
N PHE A 58 -3.00 12.82 8.46
CA PHE A 58 -3.54 12.19 7.25
C PHE A 58 -4.41 10.95 7.56
N GLN A 59 -3.97 10.06 8.47
CA GLN A 59 -4.78 8.89 8.84
C GLN A 59 -6.07 9.29 9.56
N LYS A 60 -5.98 10.27 10.46
CA LYS A 60 -7.14 10.86 11.14
C LYS A 60 -8.11 11.52 10.17
N MET A 61 -7.59 12.23 9.15
CA MET A 61 -8.39 12.79 8.06
C MET A 61 -9.18 11.70 7.33
N LEU A 62 -8.53 10.59 6.95
CA LEU A 62 -9.22 9.46 6.30
C LEU A 62 -10.27 8.80 7.19
N GLN A 63 -10.03 8.73 8.50
CA GLN A 63 -11.02 8.24 9.46
C GLN A 63 -12.20 9.21 9.59
N HIS A 64 -11.95 10.52 9.62
CA HIS A 64 -13.00 11.53 9.65
C HIS A 64 -13.79 11.57 8.33
N ALA A 65 -13.14 11.28 7.20
CA ALA A 65 -13.78 11.11 5.91
C ALA A 65 -14.73 9.90 5.91
N SER A 66 -14.31 8.75 6.44
CA SER A 66 -15.19 7.57 6.53
C SER A 66 -16.39 7.78 7.45
N GLN A 67 -16.26 8.67 8.44
CA GLN A 67 -17.34 9.12 9.32
C GLN A 67 -18.17 10.26 8.73
N ARG A 68 -17.86 10.72 7.50
CA ARG A 68 -18.51 11.85 6.80
C ARG A 68 -18.59 13.12 7.64
N LYS A 69 -17.52 13.42 8.37
CA LYS A 69 -17.42 14.68 9.15
C LYS A 69 -17.26 15.92 8.27
N PHE A 70 -16.91 15.74 7.01
CA PHE A 70 -16.80 16.78 5.98
C PHE A 70 -17.21 16.21 4.62
N ASP A 71 -17.58 17.10 3.70
CA ASP A 71 -18.10 16.75 2.37
C ASP A 71 -17.00 16.81 1.31
N VAL A 72 -15.99 17.67 1.48
CA VAL A 72 -14.89 17.84 0.52
C VAL A 72 -13.53 17.96 1.20
N LEU A 73 -12.52 17.31 0.63
CA LEU A 73 -11.11 17.49 0.98
C LEU A 73 -10.44 18.46 0.00
N LEU A 74 -9.92 19.58 0.50
CA LEU A 74 -9.09 20.51 -0.25
C LEU A 74 -7.62 20.31 0.12
N PHE A 75 -6.75 20.21 -0.88
CA PHE A 75 -5.31 20.10 -0.70
C PHE A 75 -4.55 20.88 -1.78
N TRP A 76 -3.28 21.17 -1.54
CA TRP A 76 -2.49 22.01 -2.47
C TRP A 76 -2.27 21.36 -3.83
N GLY A 77 -1.65 20.17 -3.84
CA GLY A 77 -1.32 19.37 -5.03
C GLY A 77 -1.02 17.93 -4.63
N LEU A 78 -0.96 17.01 -5.59
CA LEU A 78 -0.68 15.59 -5.31
C LEU A 78 0.63 15.36 -4.55
N ASP A 79 1.67 16.14 -4.85
CA ASP A 79 2.98 16.11 -4.19
C ASP A 79 2.90 16.47 -2.70
N ARG A 80 1.92 17.30 -2.33
CA ARG A 80 1.62 17.70 -0.95
C ARG A 80 0.60 16.80 -0.28
N LEU A 81 -0.22 16.07 -1.05
CA LEU A 81 -1.14 15.05 -0.53
C LEU A 81 -0.39 13.79 -0.06
N THR A 82 0.57 13.29 -0.85
CA THR A 82 1.41 12.13 -0.47
C THR A 82 2.71 12.06 -1.28
N ARG A 83 3.77 11.50 -0.65
CA ARG A 83 5.04 11.18 -1.34
C ARG A 83 5.18 9.70 -1.72
N GLU A 84 4.19 8.87 -1.42
CA GLU A 84 4.21 7.42 -1.66
C GLU A 84 4.09 7.04 -3.16
N GLY A 85 4.14 8.04 -4.04
CA GLY A 85 4.01 7.89 -5.48
C GLY A 85 2.56 7.89 -5.95
N THR A 86 2.37 8.08 -7.25
CA THR A 86 1.08 8.31 -7.89
C THR A 86 0.05 7.23 -7.54
N LEU A 87 0.43 5.94 -7.54
CA LEU A 87 -0.49 4.84 -7.25
C LEU A 87 -1.12 4.93 -5.86
N ALA A 88 -0.32 5.21 -4.83
CA ALA A 88 -0.82 5.34 -3.46
C ALA A 88 -1.78 6.54 -3.36
N THR A 89 -1.45 7.65 -4.02
CA THR A 89 -2.33 8.82 -4.07
C THR A 89 -3.69 8.50 -4.67
N LEU A 90 -3.71 7.80 -5.81
CA LEU A 90 -4.94 7.42 -6.49
C LEU A 90 -5.84 6.53 -5.61
N GLN A 91 -5.24 5.61 -4.85
CA GLN A 91 -5.98 4.77 -3.89
C GLN A 91 -6.60 5.59 -2.76
N TYR A 92 -5.93 6.64 -2.26
CA TYR A 92 -6.51 7.52 -1.26
C TYR A 92 -7.69 8.31 -1.83
N LEU A 93 -7.58 8.81 -3.06
CA LEU A 93 -8.68 9.51 -3.74
C LEU A 93 -9.89 8.58 -3.98
N GLU A 94 -9.64 7.35 -4.43
CA GLU A 94 -10.69 6.32 -4.58
C GLU A 94 -11.40 6.03 -3.25
N ARG A 95 -10.65 5.98 -2.13
CA ARG A 95 -11.23 5.81 -0.79
C ARG A 95 -12.10 6.99 -0.38
N LEU A 96 -11.69 8.23 -0.67
CA LEU A 96 -12.53 9.41 -0.39
C LEU A 96 -13.84 9.32 -1.18
N THR A 97 -13.76 8.96 -2.47
CA THR A 97 -14.94 8.75 -3.30
C THR A 97 -15.86 7.66 -2.73
N SER A 98 -15.32 6.53 -2.28
CA SER A 98 -16.14 5.45 -1.69
C SER A 98 -16.81 5.86 -0.37
N TYR A 99 -16.24 6.81 0.35
CA TYR A 99 -16.85 7.42 1.53
C TYR A 99 -17.90 8.50 1.20
N GLN A 100 -18.12 8.78 -0.08
CA GLN A 100 -18.94 9.90 -0.58
C GLN A 100 -18.37 11.27 -0.20
N VAL A 101 -17.05 11.35 -0.07
CA VAL A 101 -16.32 12.60 0.19
C VAL A 101 -15.64 13.04 -1.10
N GLY A 102 -15.95 14.27 -1.53
CA GLY A 102 -15.30 14.89 -2.67
C GLY A 102 -13.86 15.29 -2.36
N TYR A 103 -13.08 15.55 -3.39
CA TYR A 103 -11.74 16.08 -3.26
C TYR A 103 -11.46 17.11 -4.34
N LYS A 104 -10.58 18.07 -4.02
CA LYS A 104 -10.12 19.09 -4.95
C LYS A 104 -8.66 19.42 -4.69
N SER A 105 -7.86 19.43 -5.75
CA SER A 105 -6.52 20.02 -5.74
C SER A 105 -6.59 21.52 -6.05
N PHE A 106 -5.79 22.32 -5.36
CA PHE A 106 -5.73 23.76 -5.57
C PHE A 106 -4.91 24.14 -6.81
N THR A 107 -3.76 23.49 -7.01
CA THR A 107 -2.87 23.76 -8.15
C THR A 107 -3.19 22.93 -9.39
N GLU A 108 -3.98 21.87 -9.24
CA GLU A 108 -4.33 20.94 -10.34
C GLU A 108 -5.85 20.92 -10.54
N PRO A 109 -6.45 21.90 -11.26
CA PRO A 109 -7.90 22.00 -11.41
C PRO A 109 -8.58 20.78 -12.02
N TYR A 110 -7.82 19.97 -12.76
CA TYR A 110 -8.31 18.71 -13.36
C TYR A 110 -8.53 17.60 -12.31
N LEU A 111 -7.99 17.74 -11.09
CA LEU A 111 -8.24 16.86 -9.95
C LEU A 111 -9.34 17.43 -9.06
N ASP A 112 -10.53 17.48 -9.63
CA ASP A 112 -11.73 17.95 -8.97
C ASP A 112 -12.85 16.91 -9.12
N SER A 113 -13.27 16.34 -8.00
CA SER A 113 -14.37 15.37 -7.96
C SER A 113 -15.71 15.99 -7.54
N CYS A 114 -15.79 17.32 -7.44
CA CYS A 114 -16.99 18.05 -7.02
C CYS A 114 -17.79 18.59 -8.21
N GLY A 115 -17.16 18.68 -9.39
CA GLY A 115 -17.78 19.21 -10.62
C GLY A 115 -18.52 18.17 -11.47
N THR A 116 -19.06 18.62 -12.59
CA THR A 116 -19.78 17.81 -13.58
C THR A 116 -18.90 16.75 -14.27
N PHE A 117 -17.57 16.94 -14.26
CA PHE A 117 -16.61 16.03 -14.87
C PHE A 117 -16.05 14.97 -13.90
N LYS A 118 -16.58 14.89 -12.67
CA LYS A 118 -16.06 14.02 -11.61
C LYS A 118 -15.92 12.56 -12.02
N ASP A 119 -16.92 12.01 -12.74
CA ASP A 119 -16.95 10.58 -13.08
C ASP A 119 -15.86 10.22 -14.09
N VAL A 120 -15.49 11.15 -14.97
CA VAL A 120 -14.39 10.98 -15.92
C VAL A 120 -13.04 11.06 -15.21
N VAL A 121 -12.87 12.04 -14.32
CA VAL A 121 -11.65 12.17 -13.50
C VAL A 121 -11.45 10.89 -12.68
N ILE A 122 -12.49 10.44 -11.95
CA ILE A 122 -12.43 9.23 -11.13
C ILE A 122 -12.11 7.99 -12.00
N SER A 123 -12.76 7.83 -13.15
CA SER A 123 -12.54 6.68 -14.05
C SER A 123 -11.13 6.66 -14.64
N LEU A 124 -10.58 7.81 -15.02
CA LEU A 124 -9.21 7.94 -15.50
C LEU A 124 -8.21 7.57 -14.40
N LEU A 125 -8.40 8.12 -13.20
CA LEU A 125 -7.55 7.86 -12.04
C LEU A 125 -7.57 6.37 -11.64
N ALA A 126 -8.75 5.74 -11.62
CA ALA A 126 -8.89 4.31 -11.35
C ALA A 126 -8.18 3.46 -12.42
N THR A 127 -8.28 3.84 -13.69
CA THR A 127 -7.61 3.16 -14.80
C THR A 127 -6.09 3.28 -14.68
N MET A 128 -5.57 4.47 -14.36
CA MET A 128 -4.14 4.69 -14.13
C MET A 128 -3.63 3.85 -12.93
N ALA A 129 -4.39 3.79 -11.85
CA ALA A 129 -4.05 2.99 -10.67
C ALA A 129 -3.97 1.49 -11.01
N LYS A 130 -4.93 0.98 -11.79
CA LYS A 130 -4.93 -0.40 -12.28
C LYS A 130 -3.70 -0.70 -13.15
N GLN A 131 -3.37 0.20 -14.07
CA GLN A 131 -2.20 0.07 -14.95
C GLN A 131 -0.88 0.03 -14.17
N GLU A 132 -0.71 0.91 -13.19
CA GLU A 132 0.53 0.93 -12.39
C GLU A 132 0.67 -0.35 -11.54
N ARG A 133 -0.44 -0.89 -11.02
CA ARG A 133 -0.43 -2.19 -10.31
C ARG A 133 0.00 -3.35 -11.24
N ILE A 134 -0.47 -3.36 -12.48
CA ILE A 134 -0.07 -4.37 -13.48
C ILE A 134 1.43 -4.28 -13.75
N ARG A 135 1.94 -3.07 -14.05
CA ARG A 135 3.37 -2.82 -14.31
C ARG A 135 4.26 -3.21 -13.13
N MET A 136 3.82 -2.92 -11.90
CA MET A 136 4.55 -3.34 -10.70
C MET A 136 4.64 -4.87 -10.63
N GLY A 137 3.55 -5.59 -10.90
CA GLY A 137 3.53 -7.04 -10.99
C GLY A 137 4.44 -7.60 -12.09
N GLU A 138 4.54 -6.93 -13.24
CA GLU A 138 5.48 -7.26 -14.31
C GLU A 138 6.94 -7.12 -13.86
N ARG A 139 7.29 -6.00 -13.22
CA ARG A 139 8.63 -5.78 -12.66
C ARG A 139 9.01 -6.83 -11.63
N VAL A 140 8.09 -7.20 -10.73
CA VAL A 140 8.32 -8.27 -9.73
C VAL A 140 8.58 -9.60 -10.42
N ARG A 141 7.76 -9.98 -11.41
CA ARG A 141 7.96 -11.22 -12.19
C ARG A 141 9.29 -11.22 -12.93
N ALA A 142 9.67 -10.10 -13.54
CA ALA A 142 10.94 -9.94 -14.23
C ALA A 142 12.13 -10.08 -13.25
N GLY A 143 12.05 -9.45 -12.08
CA GLY A 143 13.07 -9.56 -11.02
C GLY A 143 13.21 -11.00 -10.49
N ILE A 144 12.08 -11.69 -10.29
CA ILE A 144 12.05 -13.11 -9.93
C ILE A 144 12.70 -13.97 -11.01
N ALA A 145 12.38 -13.73 -12.29
CA ALA A 145 12.96 -14.46 -13.41
C ALA A 145 14.48 -14.24 -13.51
N GLN A 146 14.94 -13.01 -13.34
CA GLN A 146 16.37 -12.69 -13.28
C GLN A 146 17.05 -13.37 -12.10
N ALA A 147 16.46 -13.33 -10.90
CA ALA A 147 17.00 -14.02 -9.73
C ALA A 147 17.09 -15.53 -9.93
N ARG A 148 16.09 -16.16 -10.57
CA ARG A 148 16.15 -17.58 -10.97
C ARG A 148 17.30 -17.86 -11.93
N ARG A 149 17.46 -17.03 -12.98
CA ARG A 149 18.56 -17.16 -13.95
C ARG A 149 19.94 -16.99 -13.30
N ALA A 150 20.05 -16.10 -12.32
CA ALA A 150 21.25 -15.90 -11.52
C ALA A 150 21.47 -17.00 -10.45
N GLY A 151 20.67 -18.07 -10.44
CA GLY A 151 20.79 -19.16 -9.48
C GLY A 151 20.43 -18.79 -8.04
N LYS A 152 19.87 -17.60 -7.79
CA LYS A 152 19.42 -17.22 -6.46
C LYS A 152 18.23 -18.09 -6.05
N ARG A 153 18.35 -18.70 -4.87
CA ARG A 153 17.26 -19.43 -4.26
C ARG A 153 16.14 -18.46 -3.87
N LEU A 154 14.92 -18.77 -4.32
CA LEU A 154 13.71 -18.00 -4.00
C LEU A 154 12.86 -18.72 -2.95
N GLY A 155 12.06 -17.94 -2.21
CA GLY A 155 11.13 -18.46 -1.20
C GLY A 155 11.78 -18.70 0.17
N ARG A 156 11.03 -19.36 1.07
CA ARG A 156 11.44 -19.57 2.46
C ARG A 156 12.76 -20.37 2.55
N PRO A 157 13.74 -19.92 3.35
CA PRO A 157 14.91 -20.74 3.67
C PRO A 157 14.49 -22.08 4.29
N PRO A 158 15.26 -23.16 4.10
CA PRO A 158 14.92 -24.42 4.73
C PRO A 158 15.21 -24.30 6.23
N LEU A 159 14.51 -25.08 7.07
CA LEU A 159 14.81 -25.11 8.50
C LEU A 159 16.25 -25.58 8.77
N ARG A 160 16.74 -26.50 7.93
CA ARG A 160 18.13 -26.97 7.93
C ARG A 160 18.58 -27.24 6.50
N VAL A 161 19.82 -26.87 6.18
CA VAL A 161 20.48 -27.29 4.94
C VAL A 161 20.99 -28.72 5.13
N LEU A 162 20.50 -29.65 4.33
CA LEU A 162 20.90 -31.06 4.39
C LEU A 162 22.05 -31.33 3.42
N LYS A 163 23.11 -31.98 3.91
CA LYS A 163 24.19 -32.54 3.10
C LYS A 163 23.78 -33.93 2.59
N PRO A 164 24.45 -34.47 1.55
CA PRO A 164 24.15 -35.81 1.03
C PRO A 164 24.20 -36.92 2.09
N LYS A 165 25.12 -36.79 3.07
CA LYS A 165 25.23 -37.71 4.21
C LYS A 165 23.97 -37.69 5.10
N ASP A 166 23.46 -36.51 5.43
CA ASP A 166 22.23 -36.36 6.24
C ASP A 166 21.03 -37.04 5.54
N VAL A 167 20.91 -36.86 4.22
CA VAL A 167 19.82 -37.46 3.44
C VAL A 167 19.90 -38.99 3.43
N ALA A 168 21.10 -39.54 3.25
CA ALA A 168 21.31 -40.99 3.26
C ALA A 168 20.99 -41.58 4.64
N GLU A 169 21.37 -40.89 5.72
CA GLU A 169 21.11 -41.32 7.09
C GLU A 169 19.60 -41.33 7.39
N ILE A 170 18.88 -40.25 7.06
CA ILE A 170 17.43 -40.15 7.26
C ILE A 170 16.68 -41.28 6.53
N ARG A 171 17.10 -41.59 5.29
CA ARG A 171 16.52 -42.69 4.49
C ARG A 171 16.79 -44.06 5.09
N LYS A 172 18.03 -44.32 5.51
CA LYS A 172 18.41 -45.57 6.17
C LYS A 172 17.66 -45.76 7.48
N GLU A 173 17.53 -44.70 8.28
CA GLU A 173 16.77 -44.75 9.52
C GLU A 173 15.32 -45.07 9.25
N ARG A 174 14.67 -44.40 8.29
CA ARG A 174 13.28 -44.70 7.93
C ARG A 174 13.10 -46.14 7.44
N ALA A 175 14.03 -46.67 6.64
CA ALA A 175 13.97 -48.04 6.15
C ALA A 175 14.10 -49.06 7.29
N ARG A 176 14.97 -48.79 8.28
CA ARG A 176 15.22 -49.68 9.42
C ARG A 176 14.08 -49.64 10.46
N THR A 177 13.67 -48.45 10.88
CA THR A 177 12.76 -48.29 12.03
C THR A 177 11.30 -48.13 11.63
N LYS A 178 11.02 -47.83 10.36
CA LYS A 178 9.69 -47.41 9.86
C LYS A 178 9.08 -46.26 10.68
N ALA A 179 9.90 -45.48 11.39
CA ALA A 179 9.45 -44.43 12.31
C ALA A 179 8.59 -43.37 11.61
N PRO A 180 7.52 -42.84 12.23
CA PRO A 180 6.66 -41.81 11.65
C PRO A 180 7.41 -40.58 11.14
N PHE A 181 6.91 -39.93 10.08
CA PHE A 181 7.59 -38.77 9.47
C PHE A 181 7.73 -37.58 10.43
N ARG A 182 6.80 -37.44 11.37
CA ARG A 182 6.87 -36.41 12.42
C ARG A 182 8.04 -36.63 13.37
N THR A 183 8.33 -37.88 13.72
CA THR A 183 9.46 -38.25 14.58
C THR A 183 10.79 -37.94 13.90
N LEU A 184 10.92 -38.28 12.61
CA LEU A 184 12.10 -37.95 11.82
C LEU A 184 12.26 -36.43 11.64
N ALA A 185 11.17 -35.72 11.43
CA ALA A 185 11.17 -34.26 11.28
C ALA A 185 11.70 -33.56 12.54
N THR A 186 11.22 -33.94 13.72
CA THR A 186 11.72 -33.41 15.00
C THR A 186 13.19 -33.77 15.22
N LYS A 187 13.56 -35.04 15.02
CA LYS A 187 14.92 -35.54 15.27
C LYS A 187 15.97 -34.84 14.40
N TYR A 188 15.67 -34.66 13.11
CA TYR A 188 16.60 -34.07 12.14
C TYR A 188 16.41 -32.55 11.96
N GLN A 189 15.50 -31.93 12.73
CA GLN A 189 15.16 -30.51 12.64
C GLN A 189 14.78 -30.07 11.22
N ILE A 190 13.98 -30.89 10.54
CA ILE A 190 13.44 -30.62 9.21
C ILE A 190 11.93 -30.54 9.25
N SER A 191 11.29 -29.97 8.21
CA SER A 191 9.83 -29.99 8.13
C SER A 191 9.32 -31.40 7.85
N VAL A 192 8.11 -31.72 8.35
CA VAL A 192 7.43 -33.00 8.07
C VAL A 192 7.30 -33.23 6.56
N PHE A 193 7.01 -32.17 5.79
CA PHE A 193 7.01 -32.21 4.33
C PHE A 193 8.38 -32.60 3.75
N THR A 194 9.48 -32.11 4.31
CA THR A 194 10.83 -32.50 3.88
C THR A 194 11.10 -33.97 4.18
N ALA A 195 10.74 -34.46 5.37
CA ALA A 195 10.87 -35.88 5.71
C ALA A 195 10.04 -36.77 4.75
N HIS A 196 8.81 -36.37 4.45
CA HIS A 196 7.95 -37.05 3.48
C HIS A 196 8.52 -37.01 2.06
N ARG A 197 9.04 -35.87 1.60
CA ARG A 197 9.67 -35.73 0.27
C ARG A 197 10.94 -36.56 0.12
N LEU A 198 11.73 -36.70 1.18
CA LEU A 198 12.98 -37.45 1.16
C LEU A 198 12.77 -38.97 1.17
N CYS A 199 11.73 -39.44 1.87
CA CYS A 199 11.50 -40.85 2.16
C CYS A 199 10.20 -41.43 1.56
N GLY A 200 9.35 -40.62 0.95
CA GLY A 200 8.17 -41.06 0.20
C GLY A 200 8.57 -41.71 -1.12
N LYS A 201 7.76 -42.66 -1.61
CA LYS A 201 7.97 -43.28 -2.93
C LYS A 201 8.01 -42.19 -4.00
N ARG A 202 9.00 -42.24 -4.91
CA ARG A 202 8.95 -41.45 -6.14
C ARG A 202 7.68 -41.85 -6.88
N VAL A 203 6.76 -40.91 -7.09
CA VAL A 203 5.79 -41.06 -8.18
C VAL A 203 6.62 -40.87 -9.44
N GLU A 204 6.81 -41.94 -10.20
CA GLU A 204 7.40 -41.90 -11.53
C GLU A 204 6.62 -40.90 -12.37
N SER A 205 7.35 -39.93 -12.93
CA SER A 205 6.85 -39.09 -14.01
C SER A 205 6.56 -40.00 -15.21
N ALA A 206 5.27 -40.20 -15.51
CA ALA A 206 4.81 -40.83 -16.73
C ALA A 206 5.33 -40.05 -17.96
N PRO A 207 5.59 -40.75 -19.09
CA PRO A 207 6.22 -40.19 -20.29
C PRO A 207 5.41 -39.06 -20.94
#